data_AF-A0A358B7G8-F1
#
_entry.id   AF-A0A358B7G8-F1
#
_cell.length_a   1.000
_cell.length_b   1.000
_cell.length_c   1.000
_cell.angle_alpha   90.00
_cell.angle_beta   90.00
_cell.angle_gamma   90.00
#
_symmetry.space_group_name_H-M   'P 1'
#
loop_
_entity.id
_entity.type
_entity.pdbx_description
1 polymer ?
#
loop_
_entity_poly.entity_id
_entity_poly.type
_entity_poly.pdbx_seq_one_letter_code
_entity_poly.pdbx_strand_id
1 'polypeptide(L)'
;MARASAAAALLLLLAFAAAWWTRELPLFALTPPGGGAADMLPGQRMDLHTTFFTIWAALILVVPALCLLPFRDRSATAARYWLAFWTVSLAVFLVHFYWAVVVIFGNDWSRILHTPRVSAPRLDTVFAVWWVVDVLIAWLWRSEALWVRVQRWGVHALALLLFFMGAAREGELAASRTLGWLLAAGVVISAVLALRDHQRARCA
;
A
#
# COMPACT_ATOMS: atom_id res chain seq x y z
N MET A 1 3.76 -18.45 -2.03
CA MET A 1 4.75 -17.45 -2.47
C MET A 1 4.70 -17.25 -3.98
N ALA A 2 5.01 -18.26 -4.80
CA ALA A 2 5.07 -18.14 -6.27
C ALA A 2 3.89 -17.38 -6.91
N ARG A 3 2.64 -17.67 -6.53
CA ARG A 3 1.45 -16.96 -7.05
C ARG A 3 1.44 -15.47 -6.70
N ALA A 4 1.79 -15.11 -5.47
CA ALA A 4 1.84 -13.71 -5.03
C ALA A 4 3.01 -12.97 -5.71
N SER A 5 4.17 -13.61 -5.85
CA SER A 5 5.32 -13.05 -6.56
C SER A 5 5.02 -12.84 -8.06
N ALA A 6 4.34 -13.78 -8.72
CA ALA A 6 3.91 -13.63 -10.10
C ALA A 6 2.90 -12.49 -10.27
N ALA A 7 1.93 -12.37 -9.35
CA ALA A 7 1.00 -11.25 -9.34
C ALA A 7 1.72 -9.91 -9.15
N ALA A 8 2.71 -9.84 -8.25
CA ALA A 8 3.51 -8.64 -8.04
C ALA A 8 4.33 -8.25 -9.28
N ALA A 9 5.01 -9.21 -9.90
CA ALA A 9 5.75 -8.99 -11.14
C ALA A 9 4.83 -8.48 -12.26
N LEU A 10 3.67 -9.13 -12.44
CA LEU A 10 2.69 -8.72 -13.44
C LEU A 10 2.16 -7.31 -13.17
N LEU A 11 1.78 -6.99 -11.94
CA LEU A 11 1.25 -5.67 -11.59
C LEU A 11 2.30 -4.57 -11.73
N LEU A 12 3.56 -4.84 -11.41
CA LEU A 12 4.66 -3.91 -11.69
C LEU A 12 4.85 -3.70 -13.19
N LEU A 13 4.92 -4.78 -13.97
CA LEU A 13 5.03 -4.70 -15.43
C LEU A 13 3.89 -3.87 -16.03
N LEU A 14 2.65 -4.11 -15.59
CA LEU A 14 1.48 -3.33 -16.01
C LEU A 14 1.57 -1.87 -15.55
N ALA A 15 2.07 -1.59 -14.35
CA ALA A 15 2.23 -0.22 -13.85
C ALA A 15 3.23 0.58 -14.71
N PHE A 16 4.39 -0.01 -15.02
CA PHE A 16 5.38 0.61 -15.91
C PHE A 16 4.88 0.75 -17.35
N ALA A 17 4.22 -0.28 -17.88
CA ALA A 17 3.64 -0.23 -19.21
C ALA A 17 2.53 0.84 -19.31
N ALA A 18 1.67 0.95 -18.31
CA ALA A 18 0.63 1.97 -18.23
C ALA A 18 1.24 3.37 -18.11
N ALA A 19 2.27 3.56 -17.28
CA ALA A 19 2.98 4.83 -17.16
C ALA A 19 3.60 5.25 -18.50
N TRP A 20 4.28 4.33 -19.18
CA TRP A 20 4.84 4.56 -20.50
C TRP A 20 3.76 4.90 -21.52
N TRP A 21 2.68 4.11 -21.60
CA TRP A 21 1.60 4.30 -22.56
C TRP A 21 0.89 5.64 -22.39
N THR A 22 0.69 6.06 -21.14
CA THR A 22 -0.05 7.28 -20.80
C THR A 22 0.86 8.50 -20.65
N ARG A 23 2.16 8.40 -20.93
CA ARG A 23 3.15 9.46 -20.64
C ARG A 23 2.89 10.80 -21.33
N GLU A 24 2.11 10.84 -22.41
CA GLU A 24 1.73 12.08 -23.10
C GLU A 24 0.33 12.58 -22.72
N LEU A 25 -0.42 11.79 -21.93
CA LEU A 25 -1.78 12.11 -21.52
C LEU A 25 -1.76 12.93 -20.23
N PRO A 26 -2.60 13.98 -20.10
CA PRO A 26 -2.76 14.73 -18.86
C PRO A 26 -3.63 13.98 -17.84
N LEU A 27 -3.33 12.70 -17.60
CA LEU A 27 -4.11 11.84 -16.73
C LEU A 27 -3.99 12.25 -15.26
N PHE A 28 -2.78 12.62 -14.85
CA PHE A 28 -2.48 13.18 -13.53
C PHE A 28 -2.04 14.65 -13.69
N ALA A 29 -2.50 15.49 -12.77
CA ALA A 29 -2.23 16.92 -12.83
C ALA A 29 -0.79 17.23 -12.43
N LEU A 30 -0.11 18.09 -13.20
CA LEU A 30 1.22 18.60 -12.84
C LEU A 30 1.17 19.66 -11.74
N THR A 31 -0.02 20.19 -11.48
CA THR A 31 -0.32 21.02 -10.32
C THR A 31 -0.75 20.13 -9.16
N PRO A 32 -0.42 20.49 -7.92
CA PRO A 32 -0.79 19.70 -6.77
C PRO A 32 -2.32 19.73 -6.53
N PRO A 33 -2.86 18.75 -5.78
CA PRO A 33 -4.25 18.79 -5.32
C PRO A 33 -4.55 20.10 -4.58
N GLY A 34 -5.69 20.74 -4.89
CA GLY A 34 -6.07 22.05 -4.32
C GLY A 34 -5.61 23.26 -5.14
N GLY A 35 -4.84 23.05 -6.21
CA GLY A 35 -4.40 24.11 -7.13
C GLY A 35 -3.08 24.77 -6.71
N GLY A 36 -2.71 25.85 -7.40
CA GLY A 36 -1.44 26.56 -7.19
C GLY A 36 -0.46 26.38 -8.35
N ALA A 37 0.80 26.76 -8.12
CA ALA A 37 1.87 26.58 -9.10
C ALA A 37 2.15 25.10 -9.35
N ALA A 38 2.58 24.76 -10.56
CA ALA A 38 2.97 23.40 -10.90
C ALA A 38 4.12 22.94 -9.99
N ASP A 39 3.90 21.83 -9.28
CA ASP A 39 4.92 21.20 -8.43
C ASP A 39 5.68 20.11 -9.18
N MET A 40 5.29 19.81 -10.42
CA MET A 40 5.93 18.88 -11.35
C MET A 40 6.23 19.54 -12.70
N LEU A 41 7.40 19.22 -13.26
CA LEU A 41 7.76 19.68 -14.61
C LEU A 41 7.11 18.79 -15.67
N PRO A 42 6.82 19.30 -16.89
CA PRO A 42 6.31 18.49 -17.99
C PRO A 42 7.17 17.25 -18.29
N GLY A 43 8.50 17.37 -18.19
CA GLY A 43 9.43 16.26 -18.39
C GLY A 43 9.35 15.16 -17.32
N GLN A 44 8.70 15.42 -16.18
CA GLN A 44 8.53 14.45 -15.08
C GLN A 44 7.20 13.68 -15.17
N ARG A 45 6.40 13.88 -16.22
CA ARG A 45 5.06 13.28 -16.36
C ARG A 45 5.10 11.75 -16.31
N MET A 46 6.05 11.11 -16.99
CA MET A 46 6.19 9.66 -16.96
C MET A 46 6.49 9.14 -15.55
N ASP A 47 7.36 9.83 -14.82
CA ASP A 47 7.71 9.45 -13.44
C ASP A 47 6.52 9.64 -12.51
N LEU A 48 5.77 10.73 -12.68
CA LEU A 48 4.52 10.97 -11.95
C LEU A 48 3.54 9.83 -12.18
N HIS A 49 3.30 9.43 -13.42
CA HIS A 49 2.42 8.31 -13.74
C HIS A 49 2.94 7.00 -13.12
N THR A 50 4.25 6.78 -13.15
CA THR A 50 4.89 5.61 -12.53
C THR A 50 4.62 5.57 -11.03
N THR A 51 4.73 6.69 -10.32
CA THR A 51 4.41 6.73 -8.88
C THR A 51 2.96 6.36 -8.59
N PHE A 52 1.98 6.91 -9.33
CA PHE A 52 0.57 6.57 -9.14
C PHE A 52 0.26 5.11 -9.46
N PHE A 53 0.75 4.57 -10.58
CA PHE A 53 0.45 3.19 -10.93
C PHE A 53 1.16 2.17 -10.04
N THR A 54 2.36 2.46 -9.55
CA THR A 54 3.06 1.57 -8.62
C THR A 54 2.41 1.54 -7.23
N ILE A 55 1.87 2.66 -6.73
CA ILE A 55 1.10 2.63 -5.47
C ILE A 55 -0.23 1.90 -5.64
N TRP A 56 -0.90 2.01 -6.80
CA TRP A 56 -2.10 1.21 -7.09
C TRP A 56 -1.77 -0.28 -7.13
N ALA A 57 -0.65 -0.68 -7.72
CA ALA A 57 -0.18 -2.06 -7.70
C ALA A 57 0.07 -2.56 -6.26
N ALA A 58 0.75 -1.77 -5.43
CA ALA A 58 0.97 -2.10 -4.02
C ALA A 58 -0.35 -2.24 -3.26
N LEU A 59 -1.30 -1.34 -3.49
CA LEU A 59 -2.64 -1.34 -2.90
C LEU A 59 -3.42 -2.61 -3.28
N ILE A 60 -3.46 -2.97 -4.56
CA ILE A 60 -4.15 -4.19 -5.01
C ILE A 60 -3.59 -5.43 -4.30
N LEU A 61 -2.28 -5.48 -4.06
CA LEU A 61 -1.62 -6.59 -3.35
C LEU A 61 -1.79 -6.55 -1.84
N VAL A 62 -1.92 -5.37 -1.23
CA VAL A 62 -2.07 -5.23 0.23
C VAL A 62 -3.46 -5.62 0.69
N VAL A 63 -4.49 -5.40 -0.14
CA VAL A 63 -5.88 -5.76 0.15
C VAL A 63 -6.03 -7.22 0.61
N PRO A 64 -5.60 -8.25 -0.14
CA PRO A 64 -5.72 -9.63 0.32
C PRO A 64 -4.93 -9.90 1.61
N ALA A 65 -3.79 -9.24 1.83
CA ALA A 65 -3.07 -9.36 3.10
C ALA A 65 -3.92 -8.85 4.27
N LEU A 66 -4.45 -7.63 4.17
CA LEU A 66 -5.26 -7.03 5.24
C LEU A 66 -6.57 -7.81 5.48
N CYS A 67 -7.21 -8.29 4.42
CA CYS A 67 -8.41 -9.14 4.52
C CYS A 67 -8.13 -10.50 5.20
N LEU A 68 -6.95 -11.08 4.99
CA LEU A 68 -6.58 -12.38 5.57
C LEU A 68 -6.05 -12.29 7.01
N LEU A 69 -5.59 -11.11 7.44
CA LEU A 69 -5.00 -10.87 8.76
C LEU A 69 -5.85 -11.43 9.93
N PRO A 70 -7.19 -11.20 10.00
CA PRO A 70 -8.02 -11.69 11.11
C PRO A 70 -8.11 -13.22 11.20
N PHE A 71 -7.83 -13.93 10.10
CA PHE A 71 -7.93 -15.38 10.01
C PHE A 71 -6.59 -16.10 10.16
N ARG A 72 -5.48 -15.37 10.21
CA ARG A 72 -4.13 -15.94 10.12
C ARG A 72 -3.86 -16.99 11.21
N ASP A 73 -4.30 -16.74 12.44
CA ASP A 73 -3.99 -17.60 13.60
C ASP A 73 -4.90 -18.84 13.64
N ARG A 74 -5.91 -18.91 12.77
CA ARG A 74 -6.90 -20.01 12.70
C ARG A 74 -6.75 -20.90 11.48
N SER A 75 -6.01 -20.46 10.47
CA SER A 75 -5.83 -21.19 9.22
C SER A 75 -4.41 -21.05 8.69
N ALA A 76 -3.69 -22.16 8.60
CA ALA A 76 -2.35 -22.21 8.02
C ALA A 76 -2.32 -21.67 6.57
N THR A 77 -3.41 -21.91 5.82
CA THR A 77 -3.57 -21.37 4.47
C THR A 77 -3.72 -19.85 4.50
N ALA A 78 -4.55 -19.30 5.40
CA ALA A 78 -4.70 -17.86 5.56
C ALA A 78 -3.38 -17.20 5.98
N ALA A 79 -2.66 -17.78 6.96
CA ALA A 79 -1.34 -17.29 7.37
C ALA A 79 -0.33 -17.26 6.22
N ARG A 80 -0.28 -18.32 5.42
CA ARG A 80 0.65 -18.42 4.27
C ARG A 80 0.34 -17.38 3.20
N TYR A 81 -0.93 -17.16 2.88
CA TYR A 81 -1.32 -16.15 1.88
C TYR A 81 -1.18 -14.73 2.43
N TRP A 82 -1.56 -14.49 3.69
CA TRP A 82 -1.30 -13.23 4.39
C TRP A 82 0.18 -12.85 4.27
N LEU A 83 1.10 -13.71 4.72
CA LEU A 83 2.53 -13.43 4.68
C LEU A 83 3.04 -13.20 3.26
N ALA A 84 2.57 -14.01 2.30
CA ALA A 84 2.97 -13.87 0.90
C ALA A 84 2.54 -12.52 0.31
N PHE A 85 1.27 -12.15 0.43
CA PHE A 85 0.76 -10.88 -0.09
C PHE A 85 1.34 -9.67 0.65
N TRP A 86 1.50 -9.77 1.97
CA TRP A 86 2.11 -8.73 2.79
C TRP A 86 3.56 -8.46 2.37
N THR A 87 4.33 -9.52 2.14
CA THR A 87 5.75 -9.42 1.71
C THR A 87 5.88 -8.84 0.31
N VAL A 88 5.11 -9.33 -0.67
CA VAL A 88 5.25 -8.85 -2.04
C VAL A 88 4.63 -7.45 -2.22
N SER A 89 3.60 -7.11 -1.47
CA SER A 89 3.06 -5.75 -1.44
C SER A 89 4.09 -4.76 -0.91
N LEU A 90 4.83 -5.11 0.16
CA LEU A 90 5.97 -4.31 0.62
C LEU A 90 7.00 -4.12 -0.49
N ALA A 91 7.39 -5.18 -1.21
CA ALA A 91 8.37 -5.05 -2.30
C ALA A 91 7.91 -4.08 -3.40
N VAL A 92 6.64 -4.16 -3.80
CA VAL A 92 6.06 -3.22 -4.78
C VAL A 92 5.95 -1.80 -4.22
N PHE A 93 5.59 -1.66 -2.94
CA PHE A 93 5.56 -0.38 -2.24
C PHE A 93 6.96 0.25 -2.15
N LEU A 94 8.03 -0.53 -1.95
CA LEU A 94 9.39 -0.01 -1.95
C LEU A 94 9.82 0.51 -3.34
N VAL A 95 9.35 -0.11 -4.43
CA VAL A 95 9.54 0.43 -5.78
C VAL A 95 8.83 1.78 -5.94
N HIS A 96 7.58 1.87 -5.48
CA HIS A 96 6.85 3.14 -5.45
C HIS A 96 7.60 4.21 -4.63
N PHE A 97 8.01 3.86 -3.41
CA PHE A 97 8.68 4.76 -2.48
C PHE A 97 10.02 5.25 -3.04
N TYR A 98 10.80 4.36 -3.66
CA TYR A 98 12.02 4.72 -4.38
C TYR A 98 11.73 5.71 -5.51
N TRP A 99 10.71 5.46 -6.34
CA TRP A 99 10.39 6.34 -7.46
C TRP A 99 9.94 7.72 -6.98
N ALA A 100 9.12 7.77 -5.93
CA ALA A 100 8.66 9.03 -5.35
C ALA A 100 9.85 9.82 -4.75
N VAL A 101 10.58 9.23 -3.81
CA VAL A 101 11.61 9.94 -3.04
C VAL A 101 12.86 10.23 -3.87
N VAL A 102 13.36 9.24 -4.60
CA VAL A 102 14.64 9.33 -5.31
C VAL A 102 14.45 9.89 -6.72
N VAL A 103 13.53 9.35 -7.51
CA VAL A 103 13.42 9.70 -8.94
C VAL A 103 12.69 11.04 -9.14
N ILE A 104 11.50 11.21 -8.57
CA ILE A 104 10.71 12.45 -8.74
C ILE A 104 11.31 13.62 -7.95
N PHE A 105 11.62 13.38 -6.67
CA PHE A 105 12.05 14.42 -5.76
C PHE A 105 13.56 14.52 -5.62
N GLY A 106 14.36 13.63 -6.21
CA GLY A 106 15.82 13.76 -6.19
C GLY A 106 16.44 13.67 -4.79
N ASN A 107 15.77 13.01 -3.83
CA ASN A 107 16.08 13.05 -2.40
C ASN A 107 16.00 14.45 -1.76
N ASP A 108 15.34 15.42 -2.39
CA ASP A 108 15.07 16.73 -1.81
C ASP A 108 13.93 16.65 -0.77
N TRP A 109 14.31 16.34 0.46
CA TRP A 109 13.38 16.28 1.59
C TRP A 109 12.73 17.62 1.91
N SER A 110 13.36 18.75 1.56
CA SER A 110 12.73 20.06 1.72
C SER A 110 11.49 20.13 0.81
N ARG A 111 11.64 19.77 -0.46
CA ARG A 111 10.52 19.73 -1.41
C ARG A 111 9.45 18.70 -1.02
N ILE A 112 9.86 17.50 -0.60
CA ILE A 112 8.93 16.42 -0.18
C ILE A 112 8.07 16.86 1.02
N LEU A 113 8.67 17.53 2.01
CA LEU A 113 7.97 17.91 3.24
C LEU A 113 7.01 19.10 3.07
N HIS A 114 7.10 19.85 1.96
CA HIS A 114 6.32 21.07 1.73
C HIS A 114 5.42 21.00 0.48
N THR A 115 5.40 19.88 -0.24
CA THR A 115 4.43 19.69 -1.35
C THR A 115 3.07 19.22 -0.81
N PRO A 116 1.93 19.73 -1.34
CA PRO A 116 0.61 19.21 -0.99
C PRO A 116 0.33 17.82 -1.58
N ARG A 117 1.17 17.36 -2.51
CA ARG A 117 1.01 16.08 -3.20
C ARG A 117 1.32 14.87 -2.31
N VAL A 118 2.17 15.06 -1.29
CA VAL A 118 2.55 14.01 -0.35
C VAL A 118 1.98 14.37 1.01
N SER A 119 0.97 13.62 1.43
CA SER A 119 0.11 14.03 2.55
C SER A 119 0.73 13.79 3.91
N ALA A 120 1.56 12.76 4.04
CA ALA A 120 2.21 12.42 5.31
C ALA A 120 3.63 11.86 5.11
N PRO A 121 4.55 12.59 4.46
CA PRO A 121 5.87 12.07 4.04
C PRO A 121 6.70 11.47 5.18
N ARG A 122 6.67 12.09 6.36
CA ARG A 122 7.35 11.56 7.56
C ARG A 122 6.74 10.24 8.01
N LEU A 123 5.42 10.17 8.03
CA LEU A 123 4.68 8.98 8.48
C LEU A 123 4.84 7.83 7.47
N ASP A 124 4.81 8.11 6.18
CA ASP A 124 5.06 7.12 5.12
C ASP A 124 6.46 6.51 5.22
N THR A 125 7.45 7.33 5.55
CA THR A 125 8.84 6.86 5.75
C THR A 125 8.96 5.96 6.97
N VAL A 126 8.38 6.38 8.10
CA VAL A 126 8.34 5.56 9.33
C VAL A 126 7.60 4.25 9.07
N PHE A 127 6.46 4.31 8.36
CA PHE A 127 5.68 3.16 7.98
C PHE A 127 6.47 2.19 7.09
N ALA A 128 7.20 2.68 6.09
CA ALA A 128 8.02 1.85 5.20
C ALA A 128 9.04 1.03 6.00
N VAL A 129 9.77 1.68 6.90
CA VAL A 129 10.76 1.01 7.77
C VAL A 129 10.06 0.03 8.71
N TRP A 130 8.94 0.44 9.32
CA TRP A 130 8.19 -0.41 10.25
C TRP A 130 7.63 -1.66 9.56
N TRP A 131 7.17 -1.53 8.32
CA TRP A 131 6.68 -2.64 7.51
C TRP A 131 7.80 -3.62 7.15
N VAL A 132 9.00 -3.13 6.79
CA VAL A 132 10.18 -4.00 6.62
C VAL A 132 10.45 -4.81 7.88
N VAL A 133 10.46 -4.16 9.05
CA VAL A 133 10.67 -4.83 10.34
C VAL A 133 9.59 -5.90 10.59
N ASP A 134 8.31 -5.61 10.33
CA ASP A 134 7.23 -6.59 10.52
C ASP A 134 7.39 -7.82 9.62
N VAL A 135 7.75 -7.61 8.35
CA VAL A 135 7.99 -8.71 7.41
C VAL A 135 9.18 -9.55 7.88
N LEU A 136 10.27 -8.92 8.33
CA LEU A 136 11.41 -9.65 8.89
C LEU A 136 11.03 -10.46 10.13
N ILE A 137 10.26 -9.87 11.06
CA ILE A 137 9.73 -10.61 12.21
C ILE A 137 8.86 -11.78 11.74
N ALA A 138 7.96 -11.57 10.78
CA ALA A 138 7.06 -12.61 10.30
C ALA A 138 7.78 -13.81 9.66
N TRP A 139 8.91 -13.57 8.99
CA TRP A 139 9.73 -14.61 8.38
C TRP A 139 10.67 -15.29 9.36
N LEU A 140 11.33 -14.51 10.22
CA LEU A 140 12.44 -14.98 11.05
C LEU A 140 11.98 -15.42 12.45
N TRP A 141 10.87 -14.88 12.95
CA TRP A 141 10.43 -15.11 14.32
C TRP A 141 8.93 -15.41 14.43
N ARG A 142 8.59 -16.66 14.75
CA ARG A 142 7.23 -17.04 15.15
C ARG A 142 7.09 -16.89 16.66
N SER A 143 6.78 -15.67 17.11
CA SER A 143 6.55 -15.38 18.53
C SER A 143 5.12 -14.91 18.75
N GLU A 144 4.50 -15.45 19.80
CA GLU A 144 3.20 -15.03 20.31
C GLU A 144 3.31 -13.94 21.39
N ALA A 145 4.51 -13.39 21.59
CA ALA A 145 4.73 -12.33 22.56
C ALA A 145 3.83 -11.12 22.28
N LEU A 146 3.32 -10.50 23.35
CA LEU A 146 2.39 -9.38 23.27
C LEU A 146 2.95 -8.23 22.40
N TRP A 147 4.25 -7.93 22.52
CA TRP A 147 4.88 -6.86 21.74
C TRP A 147 4.84 -7.14 20.22
N VAL A 148 5.03 -8.39 19.79
CA VAL A 148 4.92 -8.78 18.36
C VAL A 148 3.49 -8.61 17.87
N ARG A 149 2.51 -9.01 18.69
CA ARG A 149 1.09 -8.86 18.34
C ARG A 149 0.70 -7.38 18.20
N VAL A 150 1.07 -6.55 19.18
CA VAL A 150 0.79 -5.10 19.17
C VAL A 150 1.47 -4.43 17.99
N GLN A 151 2.75 -4.71 17.77
CA GLN A 151 3.52 -4.20 16.64
C GLN A 151 2.87 -4.57 15.30
N ARG A 152 2.50 -5.84 15.13
CA ARG A 152 1.89 -6.33 13.89
C ARG A 152 0.52 -5.69 13.65
N TRP A 153 -0.34 -5.61 14.66
CA TRP A 153 -1.62 -4.91 14.50
C TRP A 153 -1.43 -3.43 14.20
N GLY A 154 -0.45 -2.78 14.85
CA GLY A 154 -0.11 -1.37 14.63
C GLY A 154 0.29 -1.08 13.18
N VAL A 155 1.22 -1.85 12.62
CA VAL A 155 1.67 -1.64 11.23
C VAL A 155 0.57 -1.91 10.20
N HIS A 156 -0.30 -2.90 10.44
CA HIS A 156 -1.42 -3.19 9.52
C HIS A 156 -2.52 -2.13 9.62
N ALA A 157 -2.80 -1.62 10.83
CA ALA A 157 -3.72 -0.51 11.01
C ALA A 157 -3.20 0.77 10.36
N LEU A 158 -1.89 1.05 10.49
CA LEU A 158 -1.26 2.17 9.83
C LEU A 158 -1.27 2.00 8.30
N ALA A 159 -0.99 0.80 7.78
CA ALA A 159 -1.11 0.51 6.36
C ALA A 159 -2.52 0.79 5.85
N LEU A 160 -3.54 0.25 6.54
CA LEU A 160 -4.94 0.49 6.19
C LEU A 160 -5.24 1.99 6.14
N LEU A 161 -4.83 2.75 7.16
CA LEU A 161 -5.05 4.18 7.23
C LEU A 161 -4.37 4.93 6.08
N LEU A 162 -3.07 4.70 5.85
CA LEU A 162 -2.30 5.41 4.84
C LEU A 162 -2.77 5.07 3.42
N PHE A 163 -2.96 3.80 3.10
CA PHE A 163 -3.48 3.38 1.80
C PHE A 163 -4.92 3.87 1.57
N PHE A 164 -5.78 3.85 2.59
CA PHE A 164 -7.14 4.37 2.49
C PHE A 164 -7.13 5.88 2.27
N MET A 165 -6.41 6.65 3.09
CA MET A 165 -6.36 8.12 2.96
C MET A 165 -5.76 8.53 1.62
N GLY A 166 -4.61 7.96 1.25
CA GLY A 166 -3.94 8.24 -0.02
C GLY A 166 -4.80 7.90 -1.24
N ALA A 167 -5.50 6.76 -1.22
CA ALA A 167 -6.30 6.33 -2.38
C ALA A 167 -7.71 6.94 -2.40
N ALA A 168 -8.47 6.81 -1.30
CA ALA A 168 -9.89 7.16 -1.20
C ALA A 168 -10.12 8.67 -1.09
N ARG A 169 -9.29 9.38 -0.32
CA ARG A 169 -9.46 10.81 -0.05
C ARG A 169 -8.63 11.67 -0.98
N GLU A 170 -7.39 11.28 -1.22
CA GLU A 170 -6.39 12.10 -1.92
C GLU A 170 -6.19 11.68 -3.39
N GLY A 171 -6.80 10.57 -3.81
CA GLY A 171 -6.76 10.11 -5.19
C GLY A 171 -7.31 11.14 -6.16
N GLU A 172 -6.49 11.54 -7.13
CA GLU A 172 -6.87 12.47 -8.21
C GLU A 172 -7.97 11.86 -9.11
N LEU A 173 -7.88 10.55 -9.38
CA LEU A 173 -8.81 9.83 -10.25
C LEU A 173 -9.88 9.08 -9.47
N ALA A 174 -11.07 8.97 -10.06
CA ALA A 174 -12.15 8.13 -9.54
C ALA A 174 -11.70 6.68 -9.31
N ALA A 175 -10.86 6.13 -10.20
CA ALA A 175 -10.29 4.79 -10.06
C ALA A 175 -9.49 4.63 -8.75
N SER A 176 -8.64 5.60 -8.40
CA SER A 176 -7.91 5.60 -7.13
C SER A 176 -8.87 5.57 -5.94
N ARG A 177 -9.91 6.40 -6.00
CA ARG A 177 -10.90 6.50 -4.92
C ARG A 177 -11.67 5.19 -4.74
N THR A 178 -12.08 4.57 -5.85
CA THR A 178 -12.73 3.27 -5.86
C THR A 178 -11.83 2.20 -5.23
N LEU A 179 -10.54 2.15 -5.55
CA LEU A 179 -9.60 1.19 -4.94
C LEU A 179 -9.52 1.38 -3.41
N GLY A 180 -9.45 2.63 -2.94
CA GLY A 180 -9.44 2.94 -1.51
C GLY A 180 -10.72 2.48 -0.79
N TRP A 181 -11.90 2.70 -1.37
CA TRP A 181 -13.16 2.22 -0.80
C TRP A 181 -13.29 0.70 -0.83
N LEU A 182 -12.81 0.04 -1.89
CA LEU A 182 -12.78 -1.42 -1.98
C LEU A 182 -11.87 -2.03 -0.91
N LEU A 183 -10.71 -1.40 -0.63
CA LEU A 183 -9.85 -1.78 0.49
C LEU A 183 -10.62 -1.72 1.81
N ALA A 184 -11.24 -0.57 2.13
CA ALA A 184 -11.95 -0.39 3.39
C ALA A 184 -13.10 -1.41 3.54
N ALA A 185 -13.91 -1.59 2.49
CA ALA A 185 -15.01 -2.55 2.49
C ALA A 185 -14.49 -3.98 2.70
N GLY A 186 -13.43 -4.38 1.99
CA GLY A 186 -12.84 -5.72 2.10
C GLY A 186 -12.34 -6.03 3.52
N VAL A 187 -11.64 -5.09 4.16
CA VAL A 187 -11.15 -5.27 5.53
C VAL A 187 -12.30 -5.33 6.53
N VAL A 188 -13.32 -4.46 6.41
CA VAL A 188 -14.49 -4.47 7.30
C VAL A 188 -15.26 -5.78 7.18
N ILE A 189 -15.55 -6.23 5.96
CA ILE A 189 -16.24 -7.51 5.73
C ILE A 189 -15.45 -8.66 6.35
N SER A 190 -14.14 -8.70 6.12
CA SER A 190 -13.25 -9.74 6.65
C SER A 190 -13.23 -9.74 8.19
N ALA A 191 -13.17 -8.57 8.82
CA ALA A 191 -13.21 -8.43 10.27
C ALA A 191 -14.56 -8.91 10.84
N VAL A 192 -15.69 -8.53 10.23
CA VAL A 192 -17.03 -8.96 10.66
C VAL A 192 -17.18 -10.48 10.55
N LEU A 193 -16.71 -11.09 9.47
CA LEU A 193 -16.72 -12.55 9.30
C LEU A 193 -15.87 -13.24 10.37
N ALA A 194 -14.65 -12.76 10.61
CA ALA A 194 -13.78 -13.32 11.63
C ALA A 194 -14.35 -13.20 13.06
N LEU A 195 -15.08 -12.12 13.36
CA LEU A 195 -15.79 -11.92 14.63
C LEU A 195 -16.96 -12.90 14.76
N ARG A 196 -17.77 -13.07 13.71
CA ARG A 196 -18.89 -14.02 13.70
C ARG A 196 -18.43 -15.46 13.90
N ASP A 197 -17.35 -15.86 13.24
CA ASP A 197 -16.79 -17.20 13.40
C ASP A 197 -16.29 -17.45 14.83
N HIS A 198 -15.70 -16.42 15.45
CA HIS A 198 -15.24 -16.49 16.84
C HIS A 198 -16.40 -16.59 17.84
N GLN A 199 -17.50 -15.89 17.60
CA GLN A 199 -18.70 -15.98 18.42
C GLN A 199 -19.32 -17.38 18.32
N ARG A 200 -19.44 -17.94 17.11
CA ARG A 200 -19.97 -19.29 16.90
C ARG A 200 -19.14 -20.36 17.63
N ALA A 201 -17.81 -20.26 17.57
CA ALA A 201 -16.92 -21.19 18.26
C ALA A 201 -16.98 -21.11 19.80
N ARG A 202 -17.51 -20.03 20.39
CA ARG A 202 -17.71 -19.91 21.84
C ARG A 202 -19.06 -20.45 22.32
N CYS A 203 -20.02 -20.60 21.42
CA CYS A 203 -21.38 -21.07 21.73
C CYS A 203 -21.58 -22.57 21.47
N ALA A 204 -20.63 -23.21 20.78
CA ALA A 204 -20.58 -24.66 20.56
C ALA A 204 -19.72 -25.33 21.65
#